data_AF-X0WBD9-F1
#
_entry.id   AF-X0WBD9-F1
#
_cell.length_a   1.000
_cell.length_b   1.000
_cell.length_c   1.000
_cell.angle_alpha   90.00
_cell.angle_beta   90.00
_cell.angle_gamma   90.00
#
_symmetry.space_group_name_H-M   'P 1'
#
loop_
_entity.id
_entity.type
_entity.pdbx_description
1 polymer ?
#
loop_
_entity_poly.entity_id
_entity_poly.type
_entity_poly.pdbx_seq_one_letter_code
_entity_poly.pdbx_strand_id
1 'polypeptide(L)' 'EEIESNAKILFTSFSAHSDQNGLVSLVRTVGADKAVIIHGEPKAREKLATKLYDLGLRVSF' A
#
# COMPACT_ATOMS: atom_id res chain seq x y z
N GLU A 1 4.04 22.39 -26.80
CA GLU A 1 4.34 21.50 -27.93
C GLU A 1 3.65 20.18 -27.65
N GLU A 2 2.81 19.70 -28.57
CA GLU A 2 2.08 18.44 -28.41
C GLU A 2 2.78 17.34 -29.20
N ILE A 3 2.92 16.16 -28.62
CA ILE A 3 3.53 14.99 -29.26
C ILE A 3 2.47 13.89 -29.33
N GLU A 4 2.15 13.46 -30.55
CA GLU A 4 1.23 12.35 -30.78
C GLU A 4 1.98 11.02 -30.63
N SER A 5 1.48 10.12 -29.76
CA SER A 5 2.08 8.81 -29.50
C SER A 5 1.12 7.68 -29.88
N ASN A 6 1.54 6.86 -30.84
CA ASN A 6 0.82 5.66 -31.28
C ASN A 6 1.35 4.37 -30.62
N ALA A 7 2.19 4.49 -29.59
CA ALA A 7 2.80 3.34 -28.94
C ALA A 7 1.81 2.60 -28.03
N LYS A 8 1.89 1.26 -27.99
CA LYS A 8 1.13 0.46 -27.03
C LYS A 8 1.76 0.59 -25.63
N ILE A 9 1.05 1.26 -24.73
CA ILE A 9 1.48 1.41 -23.34
C ILE A 9 0.99 0.23 -22.50
N LEU A 10 1.91 -0.42 -21.79
CA LEU A 10 1.62 -1.50 -20.86
C LEU A 10 2.14 -1.11 -19.47
N PHE A 11 1.24 -1.05 -18.51
CA PHE A 11 1.63 -0.91 -17.11
C PHE A 11 1.95 -2.30 -16.54
N THR A 12 3.11 -2.44 -15.94
CA THR A 12 3.55 -3.69 -15.32
C THR A 12 3.91 -3.44 -13.87
N SER A 13 3.56 -4.37 -12.99
CA SER A 13 3.72 -4.23 -11.54
C SER A 13 5.00 -4.92 -11.04
N PHE A 14 6.15 -4.59 -11.63
CA PHE A 14 7.46 -5.13 -11.23
C PHE A 14 8.13 -4.34 -10.09
N SER A 15 7.35 -3.59 -9.31
CA SER A 15 7.91 -2.91 -8.15
C SER A 15 8.30 -3.93 -7.09
N ALA A 16 9.52 -3.85 -6.58
CA ALA A 16 10.02 -4.73 -5.52
C ALA A 16 9.46 -4.34 -4.13
N HIS A 17 8.20 -3.92 -4.09
CA HIS A 17 7.49 -3.57 -2.86
C HIS A 17 6.59 -4.73 -2.43
N SER A 18 6.49 -4.94 -1.12
CA SER A 18 5.49 -5.84 -0.56
C SER A 18 4.09 -5.39 -0.98
N ASP A 19 3.28 -6.35 -1.41
CA ASP A 19 1.87 -6.09 -1.65
C ASP A 19 1.11 -5.89 -0.32
N GLN A 20 -0.18 -5.54 -0.44
CA GLN A 20 -1.01 -5.29 0.73
C GLN A 20 -1.10 -6.49 1.68
N ASN A 21 -1.11 -7.71 1.15
CA ASN A 21 -1.25 -8.92 1.96
C ASN A 21 0.06 -9.24 2.68
N GLY A 22 1.20 -9.03 2.03
CA GLY A 22 2.52 -9.13 2.64
C GLY A 22 2.69 -8.16 3.79
N LEU A 23 2.22 -6.90 3.63
CA LEU A 23 2.24 -5.90 4.71
C LEU A 23 1.36 -6.32 5.89
N VAL A 24 0.14 -6.78 5.65
CA VAL A 24 -0.76 -7.30 6.70
C VAL A 24 -0.14 -8.50 7.42
N SER A 25 0.45 -9.44 6.66
CA SER A 25 1.09 -10.61 7.24
C SER A 25 2.27 -10.22 8.12
N LEU A 26 3.12 -9.30 7.65
CA LEU A 26 4.26 -8.80 8.42
C LEU A 26 3.82 -8.22 9.77
N VAL A 27 2.81 -7.35 9.74
CA VAL A 27 2.29 -6.70 10.95
C VAL A 27 1.76 -7.73 11.96
N ARG A 28 1.04 -8.76 11.48
CA ARG A 28 0.56 -9.85 12.34
C ARG A 28 1.70 -10.69 12.91
N THR A 29 2.70 -11.00 12.11
CA THR A 29 3.86 -11.80 12.53
C THR A 29 4.68 -11.08 13.60
N VAL A 30 4.84 -9.77 13.48
CA VAL A 30 5.56 -8.97 14.48
C VAL A 30 4.74 -8.81 15.78
N GLY A 31 3.42 -8.94 15.71
CA GLY A 31 2.55 -8.76 16.88
C GLY A 31 2.43 -7.30 17.31
N ALA A 32 2.37 -6.37 16.35
CA ALA A 32 2.31 -4.94 16.65
C ALA A 32 0.92 -4.49 17.12
N ASP A 33 0.88 -3.64 18.16
CA ASP A 33 -0.37 -3.02 18.65
C ASP A 33 -0.69 -1.66 17.99
N LYS A 34 0.32 -1.07 17.33
CA LYS A 34 0.23 0.24 16.67
C LYS A 34 1.09 0.26 15.41
N ALA A 35 0.59 0.90 14.36
CA ALA A 35 1.31 1.15 13.12
C ALA A 35 1.21 2.63 12.70
N VAL A 36 2.23 3.14 12.02
CA VAL A 36 2.23 4.47 11.40
C VAL A 36 2.48 4.33 9.91
N ILE A 37 1.59 4.88 9.07
CA ILE A 37 1.67 4.80 7.61
C ILE A 37 2.28 6.09 7.06
N ILE A 38 3.59 6.06 6.81
CA ILE A 38 4.38 7.24 6.47
C ILE A 38 4.45 7.57 4.97
N HIS A 39 4.04 6.65 4.09
CA HIS A 39 4.16 6.83 2.63
C HIS A 39 3.02 6.14 1.87
N GLY A 40 2.88 6.50 0.59
CA GLY A 40 1.88 5.94 -0.33
C GLY A 40 0.77 6.92 -0.68
N GLU A 41 0.08 6.64 -1.78
CA GLU A 41 -1.04 7.46 -2.23
C GLU A 41 -2.18 7.49 -1.19
N PRO A 42 -2.89 8.62 -1.02
CA PRO A 42 -3.93 8.77 0.01
C PRO A 42 -4.94 7.61 0.06
N LYS A 43 -5.51 7.21 -1.08
CA LYS A 43 -6.47 6.10 -1.17
C LYS A 43 -5.87 4.75 -0.79
N ALA A 44 -4.61 4.50 -1.15
CA ALA A 44 -3.91 3.26 -0.82
C ALA A 44 -3.62 3.18 0.69
N ARG A 45 -3.23 4.32 1.29
CA ARG A 45 -3.01 4.43 2.74
C ARG A 45 -4.28 4.18 3.53
N GLU A 46 -5.41 4.79 3.13
CA GLU A 46 -6.71 4.57 3.75
C GLU A 46 -7.13 3.09 3.68
N LYS A 47 -7.00 2.47 2.49
CA LYS A 47 -7.33 1.06 2.30
C LYS A 47 -6.48 0.12 3.16
N LEU A 48 -5.18 0.42 3.32
CA LEU A 48 -4.31 -0.34 4.22
C LEU A 48 -4.72 -0.13 5.67
N ALA A 49 -4.99 1.12 6.08
CA ALA A 49 -5.41 1.44 7.43
C ALA A 49 -6.69 0.71 7.83
N THR A 50 -7.72 0.66 6.97
CA THR A 50 -8.95 -0.12 7.21
C THR A 50 -8.64 -1.58 7.55
N LYS A 51 -7.79 -2.24 6.75
CA LYS A 51 -7.42 -3.64 7.02
C LYS A 51 -6.67 -3.80 8.34
N LEU A 52 -5.82 -2.84 8.71
CA LEU A 52 -5.09 -2.89 9.97
C LEU A 52 -6.01 -2.62 11.17
N TYR A 53 -7.01 -1.74 11.03
CA TYR A 53 -8.06 -1.54 12.05
C TYR A 53 -8.88 -2.80 12.27
N ASP A 54 -9.25 -3.52 11.20
CA ASP A 54 -9.99 -4.79 11.28
C ASP A 54 -9.21 -5.89 12.04
N LEU A 55 -7.89 -5.75 12.11
CA LEU A 55 -7.00 -6.62 12.87
C LEU A 55 -6.78 -6.14 14.31
N GLY A 56 -7.44 -5.06 14.73
CA GLY A 56 -7.36 -4.50 16.07
C GLY A 56 -6.19 -3.53 16.30
N LEU A 57 -5.49 -3.11 15.24
CA LEU A 57 -4.36 -2.18 15.40
C LEU A 57 -4.81 -0.73 15.49
N ARG A 58 -4.05 0.07 16.24
CA ARG A 58 -4.12 1.53 16.18
C ARG A 58 -3.26 2.03 15.02
N VAL A 59 -3.84 2.77 14.09
CA VAL A 59 -3.12 3.31 12.93
C VAL A 59 -3.09 4.84 12.97
N SER A 60 -1.96 5.44 12.60
CA SER A 60 -1.83 6.88 12.34
C SER A 60 -1.09 7.12 11.02
N PHE A 61 -1.16 8.35 10.50
CA PHE A 61 -0.54 8.77 9.25
C PHE A 61 0.47 9.89 9.50
#